data_AF-A0A1S6EX71-F1
#
_entry.id   AF-A0A1S6EX71-F1
#
_cell.length_a   1.000
_cell.length_b   1.000
_cell.length_c   1.000
_cell.angle_alpha   90.00
_cell.angle_beta   90.00
_cell.angle_gamma   90.00
#
_symmetry.space_group_name_H-M   'P 1'
#
loop_
_entity.id
_entity.type
_entity.pdbx_description
1 polymer ?
#
loop_
_entity_poly.entity_id
_entity_poly.type
_entity_poly.pdbx_seq_one_letter_code
_entity_poly.pdbx_strand_id
1 'polypeptide(L)' 'MLRTAVSLGVSPEGFWRLSLKEWRMLTARGPEVTPMGRGEVEALMRAWPD' A
#
# COMPACT_ATOMS: atom_id res chain seq x y z
N MET A 1 -10.85 -12.72 -0.38
CA MET A 1 -9.64 -12.54 -1.22
C MET A 1 -9.98 -11.89 -2.56
N LEU A 2 -10.82 -12.50 -3.40
CA LEU A 2 -11.19 -11.90 -4.70
C LEU A 2 -11.79 -10.49 -4.60
N ARG A 3 -12.70 -10.24 -3.65
CA ARG A 3 -13.25 -8.88 -3.39
C ARG A 3 -12.16 -7.84 -3.08
N THR A 4 -11.15 -8.23 -2.30
CA THR A 4 -10.02 -7.37 -1.95
C THR A 4 -9.13 -7.11 -3.18
N ALA A 5 -8.95 -8.13 -4.04
CA ALA A 5 -8.23 -7.97 -5.29
C ALA A 5 -8.92 -6.94 -6.20
N VAL A 6 -10.25 -7.01 -6.32
CA VAL A 6 -11.05 -6.03 -7.07
C VAL A 6 -10.94 -4.63 -6.47
N SER A 7 -10.98 -4.48 -5.14
CA SER A 7 -10.80 -3.16 -4.51
C SER A 7 -9.40 -2.57 -4.71
N LEU A 8 -8.40 -3.42 -4.99
CA LEU A 8 -7.03 -3.01 -5.32
C LEU A 8 -6.82 -2.85 -6.84
N GLY A 9 -7.88 -2.97 -7.66
CA GLY A 9 -7.81 -2.83 -9.12
C GLY A 9 -7.31 -4.07 -9.88
N VAL A 10 -7.19 -5.22 -9.21
CA VAL A 10 -6.77 -6.49 -9.83
C VAL A 10 -8.00 -7.19 -10.42
N SER A 11 -7.97 -7.49 -11.72
CA SER A 11 -9.04 -8.26 -12.37
C SER A 11 -9.12 -9.70 -11.83
N PRO A 12 -10.29 -10.37 -11.92
CA PRO A 12 -10.41 -11.75 -11.46
C PRO A 12 -9.43 -12.72 -12.12
N GLU A 13 -9.18 -12.58 -13.43
CA GLU A 13 -8.18 -13.38 -14.15
C GLU A 13 -6.76 -13.08 -13.66
N GLY A 14 -6.43 -11.80 -13.46
CA GLY A 14 -5.14 -11.38 -12.91
C GLY A 14 -4.89 -11.94 -11.53
N PHE A 15 -5.92 -11.99 -10.67
CA PHE A 15 -5.83 -12.57 -9.33
C PHE A 15 -5.43 -14.05 -9.36
N TRP A 16 -6.02 -14.86 -10.25
CA TRP A 16 -5.70 -16.29 -10.33
C TRP A 16 -4.29 -16.58 -10.86
N ARG A 17 -3.66 -15.60 -11.53
CA ARG A 17 -2.27 -15.69 -12.00
C ARG A 17 -1.26 -15.26 -10.93
N LEU A 18 -1.68 -14.61 -9.86
CA LEU A 18 -0.79 -14.20 -8.78
C LEU A 18 -0.29 -15.41 -7.99
N SER A 19 1.00 -15.40 -7.69
CA SER A 19 1.55 -16.26 -6.65
C SER A 19 1.10 -15.77 -5.26
N LEU A 20 1.16 -16.68 -4.28
CA LEU A 20 0.90 -16.36 -2.88
C LEU A 20 1.84 -15.25 -2.35
N LYS A 21 3.07 -15.18 -2.86
CA LYS A 21 4.05 -14.15 -2.48
C LYS A 21 3.59 -12.76 -2.95
N GLU A 22 3.18 -12.64 -4.21
CA GLU A 22 2.71 -11.39 -4.78
C GLU A 22 1.42 -10.93 -4.10
N TRP A 23 0.48 -11.86 -3.85
CA TRP A 23 -0.72 -11.54 -3.10
C TRP A 23 -0.42 -11.02 -1.68
N ARG A 24 0.58 -11.61 -1.01
CA ARG A 24 1.04 -11.13 0.30
C ARG A 24 1.67 -9.76 0.22
N MET A 25 2.42 -9.42 -0.83
CA MET A 25 2.95 -8.05 -1.00
C MET A 25 1.85 -7.01 -1.17
N LEU A 26 0.79 -7.34 -1.92
CA LEU A 26 -0.32 -6.41 -2.17
C LEU A 26 -1.22 -6.19 -0.96
N THR A 27 -1.34 -7.19 -0.09
CA THR A 27 -2.30 -7.17 1.02
C THR A 27 -1.68 -7.13 2.40
N ALA A 28 -0.36 -7.32 2.52
CA ALA A 28 0.34 -7.11 3.76
C ALA A 28 0.05 -5.68 4.22
N ARG A 29 -0.61 -5.56 5.38
CA ARG A 29 -0.49 -4.33 6.14
C ARG A 29 0.99 -4.16 6.40
N GLY A 30 1.53 -3.02 6.00
CA GLY A 30 2.87 -2.64 6.43
C GLY A 30 2.98 -2.71 7.96
N PRO A 31 4.19 -2.59 8.52
CA PRO A 31 4.30 -2.28 9.95
C PRO A 31 3.32 -1.17 10.31
N GLU A 32 2.74 -1.17 11.52
CA GLU A 32 1.86 -0.08 11.94
C GLU A 32 2.60 1.25 11.74
N VAL A 33 2.31 1.92 10.63
CA VAL A 33 2.88 3.22 10.30
C VAL A 33 1.93 4.19 10.95
N THR A 34 2.35 4.75 12.08
CA THR A 34 1.67 5.92 12.64
C THR A 34 1.66 6.99 11.54
N PRO A 35 0.49 7.48 11.12
CA PRO A 35 0.43 8.57 10.14
C PRO A 35 1.27 9.74 10.65
N MET A 36 2.09 10.34 9.78
CA MET A 36 2.86 11.52 10.15
C MET A 36 1.91 12.62 10.63
N GLY A 37 2.23 13.20 11.78
CA GLY A 37 1.58 14.40 12.27
C GLY A 37 1.87 15.60 11.36
N ARG A 38 1.03 16.63 11.43
CA ARG A 38 1.19 17.84 10.61
C ARG A 38 2.58 18.47 10.74
N GLY A 39 3.13 18.53 11.95
CA GLY A 39 4.46 19.10 12.18
C GLY A 39 5.60 18.29 11.54
N GLU A 40 5.46 16.97 11.45
CA GLU A 40 6.45 16.10 10.80
C GLU A 40 6.42 16.29 9.28
N VAL A 41 5.22 16.48 8.70
CA VAL A 41 5.07 16.83 7.28
C VAL A 41 5.69 18.19 6.98
N GLU A 42 5.44 19.21 7.80
CA GLU A 42 6.05 20.54 7.62
C GLU A 42 7.58 20.50 7.73
N ALA A 43 8.12 19.70 8.67
CA ALA A 43 9.56 19.50 8.80
C ALA A 43 10.15 18.78 7.58
N LEU A 44 9.46 17.76 7.05
CA LEU A 44 9.87 17.04 5.84
C LEU A 44 9.91 17.97 4.62
N MET A 45 8.86 18.78 4.42
CA MET A 45 8.78 19.75 3.32
C MET A 45 9.89 20.81 3.40
N ARG A 46 10.30 21.20 4.61
CA ARG A 46 11.42 22.13 4.80
C ARG A 46 12.77 21.47 4.51
N ALA A 47 12.90 20.18 4.82
CA ALA A 47 14.14 19.40 4.65
C ALA A 47 14.41 19.02 3.18
N TRP A 48 13.35 18.77 2.40
CA TRP A 48 13.41 18.54 0.96
C TRP A 48 12.56 19.58 0.20
N PRO A 49 13.11 20.79 0.02
CA PRO A 49 12.49 21.83 -0.78
C PRO A 49 12.80 21.59 -2.26
N ASP A 50 12.02 20.72 -2.90
CA ASP A 50 12.12 20.37 -4.32
C ASP A 50 11.00 21.04 -5.13
#